data_AF-A0A9E5BFK6-F1
#
_entry.id   AF-A0A9E5BFK6-F1
#
_cell.length_a   1.000
_cell.length_b   1.000
_cell.length_c   1.000
_cell.angle_alpha   90.00
_cell.angle_beta   90.00
_cell.angle_gamma   90.00
#
_symmetry.space_group_name_H-M   'P 1'
#
loop_
_entity.id
_entity.type
_entity.pdbx_description
1 polymer ?
#
loop_
_entity_poly.entity_id
_entity_poly.type
_entity_poly.pdbx_seq_one_letter_code
_entity_poly.pdbx_strand_id
1 'polypeptide(L)'
;MANLRSTPAADGCRMPGEFEPHRGCWMLWPQRPDNWRNAAQPAQRAFAAVARAIARFEPVTVGASTEQLAVAAQMLGTRVRVVELASDDAWMRDVGPTCVVTRRGAVRGVDWRFNAWGGLDGGLYFPWDRDARVARRVLEIEGLQRYRAPMVCEGGAIHSDGAGTLLVTEQCLLNPNRNPTFSKQRI
;
A
#
# COMPACT_ATOMS: atom_id res chain seq x y z
N MET A 1 -15.67 -2.19 8.01
CA MET A 1 -15.82 -3.49 7.30
C MET A 1 -15.42 -4.64 8.21
N ALA A 2 -16.10 -5.81 8.15
CA ALA A 2 -15.71 -7.01 8.90
C ALA A 2 -14.53 -7.73 8.22
N ASN A 3 -13.61 -8.27 9.01
CA ASN A 3 -12.48 -9.07 8.50
C ASN A 3 -12.94 -10.48 8.13
N LEU A 4 -12.37 -11.04 7.07
CA LEU A 4 -12.43 -12.47 6.81
C LEU A 4 -11.67 -13.22 7.92
N ARG A 5 -12.23 -14.35 8.37
CA ARG A 5 -11.64 -15.19 9.43
C ARG A 5 -10.73 -16.29 8.88
N SER A 6 -10.79 -16.56 7.58
CA SER A 6 -9.93 -17.50 6.86
C SER A 6 -8.66 -16.82 6.34
N THR A 7 -7.78 -17.58 5.68
CA THR A 7 -6.61 -17.05 4.96
C THR A 7 -6.87 -16.98 3.45
N PRO A 8 -6.13 -16.15 2.70
CA PRO A 8 -6.20 -16.16 1.24
C PRO A 8 -6.04 -17.56 0.65
N ALA A 9 -5.06 -18.34 1.13
CA ALA A 9 -4.80 -19.69 0.64
C ALA A 9 -5.96 -20.66 0.91
N ALA A 10 -6.58 -20.61 2.11
CA ALA A 10 -7.72 -21.44 2.45
C ALA A 10 -8.94 -21.16 1.56
N ASP A 11 -9.10 -19.90 1.13
CA ASP A 11 -10.16 -19.48 0.22
C ASP A 11 -9.80 -19.66 -1.27
N GLY A 12 -8.63 -20.25 -1.57
CA GLY A 12 -8.14 -20.43 -2.94
C GLY A 12 -7.81 -19.13 -3.67
N CYS A 13 -7.37 -18.11 -2.94
CA CYS A 13 -6.85 -16.86 -3.49
C CYS A 13 -5.34 -16.96 -3.73
N ARG A 14 -4.85 -16.19 -4.72
CA ARG A 14 -3.40 -16.01 -4.98
C ARG A 14 -3.07 -14.53 -5.16
N MET A 15 -1.85 -14.13 -4.84
CA MET A 15 -1.32 -12.83 -5.24
C MET A 15 -0.87 -12.92 -6.70
N PRO A 16 -1.49 -12.18 -7.64
CA PRO A 16 -1.06 -12.18 -9.03
C PRO A 16 0.34 -11.57 -9.17
N GLY A 17 1.00 -11.87 -10.29
CA GLY A 17 2.20 -11.14 -10.69
C GLY A 17 1.85 -9.70 -11.04
N GLU A 18 2.75 -8.75 -10.77
CA GLU A 18 2.52 -7.32 -11.09
C GLU A 18 2.47 -7.04 -12.62
N PHE A 19 2.78 -8.04 -13.44
CA PHE A 19 2.64 -7.99 -14.89
C PHE A 19 1.27 -8.49 -15.41
N GLU A 20 0.43 -9.04 -14.52
CA GLU A 20 -0.93 -9.45 -14.89
C GLU A 20 -1.86 -8.24 -15.03
N PRO A 21 -3.01 -8.34 -15.74
CA PRO A 21 -3.89 -7.20 -15.96
C PRO A 21 -4.38 -6.53 -14.67
N HIS A 22 -4.28 -5.20 -14.62
CA HIS A 22 -4.72 -4.38 -13.50
C HIS A 22 -6.08 -3.73 -13.75
N ARG A 23 -6.83 -3.53 -12.66
CA ARG A 23 -8.00 -2.63 -12.66
C ARG A 23 -7.59 -1.15 -12.56
N GLY A 24 -6.44 -0.87 -11.97
CA GLY A 24 -5.88 0.46 -11.80
C GLY A 24 -4.80 0.54 -10.72
N CYS A 25 -4.16 1.71 -10.63
CA CYS A 25 -3.08 2.00 -9.70
C CYS A 25 -3.55 2.89 -8.54
N TRP A 26 -3.04 2.62 -7.34
CA TRP A 26 -3.17 3.51 -6.19
C TRP A 26 -1.84 4.18 -5.86
N MET A 27 -1.91 5.46 -5.50
CA MET A 27 -0.79 6.26 -4.99
C MET A 27 -1.24 7.09 -3.78
N LEU A 28 -0.28 7.59 -3.00
CA LEU A 28 -0.50 8.57 -1.93
C LEU A 28 0.17 9.90 -2.30
N TRP A 29 -0.35 11.00 -1.77
CA TRP A 29 0.16 12.35 -2.03
C TRP A 29 1.21 12.77 -0.98
N PRO A 30 2.41 13.22 -1.39
CA PRO A 30 3.47 13.62 -0.46
C PRO A 30 3.23 15.02 0.12
N GLN A 31 3.49 15.18 1.43
CA GLN A 31 3.28 16.46 2.11
C GLN A 31 4.20 16.75 3.32
N ARG A 32 4.66 15.74 4.06
CA ARG A 32 5.36 15.98 5.34
C ARG A 32 6.69 16.73 5.14
N PRO A 33 6.93 17.85 5.85
CA PRO A 33 8.07 18.72 5.55
C PRO A 33 9.41 18.22 6.09
N ASP A 34 9.38 17.28 7.04
CA ASP A 34 10.55 16.65 7.67
C ASP A 34 11.17 15.55 6.80
N ASN A 35 10.43 15.01 5.82
CA ASN A 35 10.96 14.13 4.78
C ASN A 35 11.12 14.88 3.43
N TRP A 36 10.10 15.64 3.03
CA TRP A 36 10.05 16.27 1.71
C TRP A 36 10.42 17.76 1.76
N ARG A 37 11.61 18.09 1.24
CA ARG A 37 12.13 19.48 1.18
C ARG A 37 11.16 20.46 0.52
N ASN A 38 11.30 21.73 0.90
CA ASN A 38 10.54 22.85 0.31
C ASN A 38 9.02 22.62 0.37
N ALA A 39 8.52 22.21 1.53
CA ALA A 39 7.10 21.89 1.76
C ALA A 39 6.54 20.91 0.72
N ALA A 40 7.30 19.85 0.42
CA ALA A 40 6.98 18.80 -0.54
C ALA A 40 6.74 19.21 -2.01
N GLN A 41 6.75 20.50 -2.38
CA GLN A 41 6.39 20.93 -3.73
C GLN A 41 7.20 20.23 -4.86
N PRO A 42 8.52 20.00 -4.73
CA PRO A 42 9.26 19.25 -5.74
C PRO A 42 8.76 17.80 -5.86
N ALA A 43 8.48 17.14 -4.74
CA ALA A 43 7.96 15.77 -4.71
C ALA A 43 6.55 15.70 -5.29
N GLN A 44 5.68 16.65 -4.96
CA GLN A 44 4.33 16.75 -5.50
C GLN A 44 4.33 16.87 -7.04
N ARG A 45 5.25 17.66 -7.61
CA ARG A 45 5.41 17.74 -9.07
C ARG A 45 5.86 16.40 -9.67
N ALA A 46 6.79 15.71 -9.02
CA ALA A 46 7.26 14.40 -9.47
C ALA A 46 6.16 13.33 -9.39
N PHE A 47 5.43 13.27 -8.28
CA PHE A 47 4.30 12.35 -8.09
C PHE A 47 3.17 12.63 -9.08
N ALA A 48 2.86 13.90 -9.36
CA ALA A 48 1.89 14.25 -10.40
C ALA A 48 2.33 13.80 -11.79
N ALA A 49 3.64 13.90 -12.12
CA ALA A 49 4.17 13.41 -13.38
C ALA A 49 4.04 11.88 -13.49
N VAL A 50 4.37 11.12 -12.43
CA VAL A 50 4.20 9.67 -12.38
C VAL A 50 2.73 9.27 -12.52
N ALA A 51 1.83 9.88 -11.74
CA ALA A 51 0.40 9.58 -11.81
C ALA A 51 -0.17 9.83 -13.21
N ARG A 52 0.19 10.96 -13.85
CA ARG A 52 -0.24 11.26 -15.22
C ARG A 52 0.36 10.30 -16.25
N ALA A 53 1.58 9.82 -16.04
CA ALA A 53 2.19 8.84 -16.92
C ALA A 53 1.46 7.50 -16.85
N ILE A 54 1.15 7.00 -15.65
CA ILE A 54 0.37 5.77 -15.43
C ILE A 54 -1.06 5.93 -15.99
N ALA A 55 -1.68 7.10 -15.81
CA ALA A 55 -3.02 7.42 -16.29
C ALA A 55 -3.19 7.38 -17.82
N ARG A 56 -2.10 7.20 -18.59
CA ARG A 56 -2.15 6.91 -20.03
C ARG A 56 -2.49 5.45 -20.33
N PHE A 57 -2.32 4.55 -19.37
CA PHE A 57 -2.42 3.11 -19.55
C PHE A 57 -3.54 2.50 -18.68
N GLU A 58 -3.76 3.02 -17.48
CA GLU A 58 -4.78 2.49 -16.56
C GLU A 58 -5.36 3.59 -15.64
N PRO A 59 -6.54 3.38 -15.04
CA PRO A 59 -7.09 4.30 -14.06
C PRO A 59 -6.16 4.48 -12.86
N VAL A 60 -5.94 5.73 -12.42
CA VAL A 60 -5.13 6.05 -11.24
C VAL A 60 -6.00 6.68 -10.17
N THR A 61 -5.82 6.23 -8.93
CA THR A 61 -6.38 6.88 -7.74
C THR A 61 -5.27 7.38 -6.83
N VAL A 62 -5.34 8.66 -6.45
CA VAL A 62 -4.44 9.27 -5.49
C VAL A 62 -5.19 9.58 -4.20
N GLY A 63 -4.73 9.02 -3.09
CA GLY A 63 -5.16 9.41 -1.75
C GLY A 63 -4.41 10.63 -1.26
N ALA A 64 -5.12 11.68 -0.85
CA ALA A 64 -4.55 12.91 -0.29
C ALA A 64 -5.21 13.25 1.05
N SER A 65 -4.50 13.92 1.95
CA SER A 65 -5.11 14.44 3.17
C SER A 65 -6.14 15.52 2.86
N THR A 66 -7.03 15.81 3.81
CA THR A 66 -8.04 16.86 3.69
C THR A 66 -7.43 18.20 3.29
N GLU A 67 -6.26 18.55 3.85
CA GLU A 67 -5.56 19.81 3.59
C GLU A 67 -4.94 19.89 2.19
N GLN A 68 -4.53 18.74 1.63
CA GLN A 68 -3.89 18.67 0.31
C GLN A 68 -4.87 18.27 -0.81
N LEU A 69 -6.13 17.95 -0.49
CA LEU A 69 -7.08 17.42 -1.46
C LEU A 69 -7.27 18.35 -2.67
N ALA A 70 -7.49 19.64 -2.42
CA ALA A 70 -7.68 20.64 -3.48
C ALA A 70 -6.41 20.84 -4.33
N VAL A 71 -5.24 20.89 -3.67
CA VAL A 71 -3.94 21.04 -4.35
C VAL A 71 -3.65 19.83 -5.24
N ALA A 72 -3.82 18.62 -4.70
CA ALA A 72 -3.64 17.38 -5.45
C ALA A 72 -4.60 17.30 -6.64
N ALA A 73 -5.88 17.60 -6.46
CA ALA A 73 -6.87 17.61 -7.54
C ALA A 73 -6.51 18.60 -8.65
N GLN A 74 -6.10 19.82 -8.29
CA GLN A 74 -5.65 20.83 -9.25
C GLN A 74 -4.40 20.36 -10.01
N MET A 75 -3.41 19.81 -9.30
CA MET A 75 -2.17 19.34 -9.90
C MET A 75 -2.34 18.07 -10.73
N LEU A 76 -3.28 17.19 -10.42
CA LEU A 76 -3.45 15.93 -11.14
C LEU A 76 -4.41 16.06 -12.34
N GLY A 77 -5.31 17.05 -12.30
CA GLY A 77 -6.32 17.26 -13.33
C GLY A 77 -7.43 16.18 -13.28
N THR A 78 -8.21 16.09 -14.35
CA THR A 78 -9.45 15.28 -14.36
C THR A 78 -9.25 13.80 -14.71
N ARG A 79 -8.06 13.39 -15.18
CA ARG A 79 -7.78 12.00 -15.57
C ARG A 79 -7.43 11.09 -14.40
N VAL A 80 -7.11 11.66 -13.24
CA VAL A 80 -6.74 10.93 -12.02
C VAL A 80 -7.84 11.15 -10.99
N ARG A 81 -8.34 10.06 -10.41
CA ARG A 81 -9.31 10.14 -9.31
C ARG A 81 -8.56 10.56 -8.04
N VAL A 82 -8.94 11.67 -7.43
CA VAL A 82 -8.38 12.09 -6.14
C VAL A 82 -9.41 11.85 -5.05
N VAL A 83 -9.02 11.17 -3.97
CA VAL A 83 -9.89 10.86 -2.84
C VAL A 83 -9.24 11.32 -1.54
N GLU A 84 -10.08 11.69 -0.58
CA GLU A 84 -9.61 12.01 0.77
C GLU A 84 -9.18 10.72 1.49
N LEU A 85 -7.89 10.66 1.82
CA LEU A 85 -7.24 9.55 2.50
C LEU A 85 -6.00 10.07 3.23
N ALA A 86 -6.11 10.26 4.54
CA ALA A 86 -4.98 10.66 5.37
C ALA A 86 -3.95 9.53 5.50
N SER A 87 -2.67 9.91 5.41
CA SER A 87 -1.47 9.08 5.60
C SER A 87 -0.42 9.90 6.36
N ASP A 88 0.54 9.23 7.00
CA ASP A 88 1.67 9.87 7.68
C ASP A 88 2.83 10.12 6.69
N ASP A 89 2.99 9.28 5.66
CA ASP A 89 3.82 9.56 4.48
C ASP A 89 3.29 8.87 3.19
N ALA A 90 3.90 9.12 2.03
CA ALA A 90 3.31 8.83 0.72
C ALA A 90 3.72 7.49 0.07
N TRP A 91 3.85 6.42 0.85
CA TRP A 91 4.39 5.13 0.39
C TRP A 91 3.32 4.05 0.17
N MET A 92 2.41 4.28 -0.78
CA MET A 92 1.28 3.36 -1.05
C MET A 92 1.70 1.90 -1.28
N ARG A 93 2.88 1.69 -1.85
CA ARG A 93 3.47 0.35 -2.05
C ARG A 93 3.53 -0.47 -0.76
N ASP A 94 3.83 0.18 0.37
CA ASP A 94 4.12 -0.49 1.63
C ASP A 94 2.91 -0.51 2.57
N VAL A 95 2.10 0.54 2.53
CA VAL A 95 0.97 0.75 3.46
C VAL A 95 -0.39 0.41 2.84
N GLY A 96 -0.43 0.21 1.52
CA GLY A 96 -1.60 -0.20 0.77
C GLY A 96 -1.92 -1.70 0.94
N PRO A 97 -3.11 -2.13 0.51
CA PRO A 97 -3.45 -3.54 0.57
C PRO A 97 -2.70 -4.32 -0.51
N THR A 98 -2.18 -5.49 -0.19
CA THR A 98 -1.73 -6.44 -1.21
C THR A 98 -2.95 -7.16 -1.78
N CYS A 99 -3.29 -6.88 -3.04
CA CYS A 99 -4.42 -7.50 -3.71
C CYS A 99 -4.17 -8.99 -3.98
N VAL A 100 -5.19 -9.81 -3.73
CA VAL A 100 -5.25 -11.23 -4.09
C VAL A 100 -6.50 -11.50 -4.89
N VAL A 101 -6.43 -12.46 -5.81
CA VAL A 101 -7.52 -12.85 -6.70
C VAL A 101 -8.00 -14.26 -6.36
N THR A 102 -9.31 -14.43 -6.26
CA THR A 102 -9.94 -15.75 -6.13
C THR A 102 -9.89 -16.50 -7.47
N ARG A 103 -10.11 -17.82 -7.46
CA ARG A 103 -10.28 -18.62 -8.70
C ARG A 103 -11.39 -18.10 -9.64
N ARG A 104 -12.37 -17.37 -9.11
CA ARG A 104 -13.48 -16.78 -9.87
C ARG A 104 -13.20 -15.33 -10.33
N GLY A 105 -11.98 -14.83 -10.14
CA GLY A 105 -11.57 -13.49 -10.56
C GLY A 105 -11.96 -12.35 -9.59
N ALA A 106 -12.62 -12.65 -8.47
CA ALA A 106 -12.92 -11.63 -7.46
C ALA A 106 -11.64 -11.17 -6.74
N VAL A 107 -11.49 -9.85 -6.54
CA VAL A 107 -10.37 -9.24 -5.83
C VAL A 107 -10.67 -9.12 -4.33
N ARG A 108 -9.68 -9.39 -3.50
CA ARG A 108 -9.66 -9.15 -2.05
C ARG A 108 -8.33 -8.52 -1.66
N GLY A 109 -8.22 -7.93 -0.47
CA GLY A 109 -6.98 -7.32 0.01
C GLY A 109 -6.44 -7.98 1.26
N VAL A 110 -5.14 -8.19 1.29
CA VAL A 110 -4.37 -8.45 2.51
C VAL A 110 -3.92 -7.11 3.08
N ASP A 111 -4.35 -6.83 4.30
CA ASP A 111 -3.91 -5.69 5.10
C ASP A 111 -2.87 -6.16 6.10
N TRP A 112 -1.61 -5.79 5.85
CA TRP A 112 -0.47 -6.07 6.72
C TRP A 112 -0.46 -5.15 7.94
N ARG A 113 0.27 -5.54 8.99
CA ARG A 113 0.61 -4.57 10.04
C ARG A 113 1.75 -3.71 9.50
N PHE A 114 1.63 -2.39 9.62
CA PHE A 114 2.68 -1.46 9.25
C PHE A 114 3.29 -0.82 10.50
N ASN A 115 4.61 -0.60 10.50
CA ASN A 115 5.33 0.03 11.60
C ASN A 115 6.35 1.09 11.17
N ALA A 116 6.22 1.73 10.01
CA ALA A 116 7.23 2.66 9.49
C ALA A 116 8.63 2.05 9.37
N TRP A 117 8.70 0.83 8.83
CA TRP A 117 9.94 0.10 8.53
C TRP A 117 10.87 -0.14 9.72
N GLY A 118 10.33 -0.33 10.92
CA GLY A 118 11.13 -0.66 12.12
C GLY A 118 10.50 -0.26 13.45
N GLY A 119 9.37 0.43 13.43
CA GLY A 119 8.66 0.84 14.63
C GLY A 119 9.50 1.80 15.48
N LEU A 120 9.46 1.60 16.79
CA LEU A 120 10.27 2.40 17.74
C LEU A 120 11.75 2.00 17.74
N ASP A 121 12.12 0.95 16.99
CA ASP A 121 13.48 0.42 16.90
C ASP A 121 14.03 0.62 15.47
N GLY A 122 14.36 1.88 15.17
CA GLY A 122 14.94 2.27 13.87
C GLY A 122 13.93 2.51 12.74
N GLY A 123 12.64 2.64 13.04
CA GLY A 123 11.65 3.10 12.06
C GLY A 123 11.89 4.55 11.63
N LEU A 124 11.36 4.91 10.45
CA LEU A 124 11.70 6.19 9.80
C LEU A 124 10.97 7.40 10.40
N TYR A 125 9.83 7.18 11.07
CA TYR A 125 9.07 8.25 11.71
C TYR A 125 8.12 7.72 12.77
N PHE A 126 7.62 8.62 13.61
CA PHE A 126 6.50 8.42 14.52
C PHE A 126 5.61 9.67 14.51
N PRO A 127 4.27 9.54 14.56
CA PRO A 127 3.48 8.30 14.49
C PRO A 127 3.32 7.76 13.05
N TRP A 128 2.81 6.53 12.93
CA TRP A 128 2.46 5.85 11.66
C TRP A 128 1.02 5.28 11.68
N ASP A 129 0.18 5.80 12.57
CA ASP A 129 -1.15 5.25 12.81
C ASP A 129 -2.12 5.52 11.64
N ARG A 130 -1.92 6.59 10.86
CA ARG A 130 -2.69 6.87 9.65
C ARG A 130 -2.28 5.90 8.54
N ASP A 131 -0.98 5.67 8.38
CA ASP A 131 -0.45 4.68 7.43
C ASP A 131 -0.97 3.28 7.71
N ALA A 132 -0.97 2.85 8.98
CA ALA A 132 -1.51 1.55 9.40
C ALA A 132 -3.03 1.38 9.15
N ARG A 133 -3.73 2.45 8.75
CA ARG A 133 -5.14 2.43 8.34
C ARG A 133 -5.33 2.52 6.82
N VAL A 134 -4.31 2.85 6.03
CA VAL A 134 -4.43 3.08 4.58
C VAL A 134 -5.02 1.87 3.87
N ALA A 135 -4.43 0.68 4.03
CA ALA A 135 -4.95 -0.54 3.41
C ALA A 135 -6.43 -0.79 3.72
N ARG A 136 -6.86 -0.60 4.97
CA ARG A 136 -8.28 -0.71 5.35
C ARG A 136 -9.16 0.26 4.56
N ARG A 137 -8.75 1.52 4.49
CA ARG A 137 -9.55 2.60 3.89
C ARG A 137 -9.63 2.44 2.37
N VAL A 138 -8.53 2.03 1.72
CA VAL A 138 -8.53 1.66 0.30
C VAL A 138 -9.54 0.54 0.04
N LEU A 139 -9.53 -0.52 0.85
CA LEU A 139 -10.49 -1.63 0.69
C LEU A 139 -11.93 -1.21 0.95
N GLU A 140 -12.18 -0.30 1.91
CA GLU A 140 -13.51 0.27 2.16
C GLU A 140 -14.00 1.12 0.97
N ILE A 141 -13.14 1.98 0.40
CA ILE A 141 -13.45 2.80 -0.79
C ILE A 141 -13.78 1.92 -2.00
N GLU A 142 -13.03 0.84 -2.20
CA GLU A 142 -13.18 -0.06 -3.33
C GLU A 142 -14.25 -1.16 -3.12
N GLY A 143 -14.86 -1.24 -1.92
CA GLY A 143 -15.82 -2.29 -1.57
C GLY A 143 -15.23 -3.71 -1.56
N LEU A 144 -13.93 -3.86 -1.27
CA LEU A 144 -13.20 -5.14 -1.36
C LEU A 144 -13.05 -5.82 0.00
N GLN A 145 -13.22 -7.15 0.04
CA GLN A 145 -13.07 -7.93 1.28
C GLN A 145 -11.63 -7.91 1.81
N ARG A 146 -11.48 -7.97 3.13
CA ARG A 146 -10.21 -7.77 3.83
C ARG A 146 -9.78 -9.00 4.63
N TYR A 147 -8.55 -9.44 4.39
CA TYR A 147 -7.77 -10.29 5.31
C TYR A 147 -6.87 -9.40 6.16
N ARG A 148 -6.92 -9.52 7.48
CA ARG A 148 -5.97 -8.83 8.37
C ARG A 148 -4.83 -9.78 8.71
N ALA A 149 -3.63 -9.50 8.22
CA ALA A 149 -2.48 -10.34 8.50
C ALA A 149 -1.98 -10.15 9.96
N PRO A 150 -1.46 -11.20 10.61
CA PRO A 150 -0.97 -11.13 11.98
C PRO A 150 0.47 -10.58 12.09
N MET A 151 1.16 -10.34 10.97
CA MET A 151 2.57 -9.96 10.90
C MET A 151 2.78 -8.53 10.41
N VAL A 152 3.93 -7.96 10.75
CA VAL A 152 4.46 -6.76 10.10
C VAL A 152 5.03 -7.15 8.75
N CYS A 153 4.59 -6.48 7.69
CA CYS A 153 5.11 -6.66 6.34
C CYS A 153 4.78 -5.42 5.54
N GLU A 154 5.64 -5.12 4.58
CA GLU A 154 5.43 -4.05 3.61
C GLU A 154 5.25 -4.67 2.21
N GLY A 155 4.31 -4.15 1.42
CA GLY A 155 4.07 -4.68 0.08
C GLY A 155 5.31 -4.63 -0.83
N GLY A 156 6.21 -3.65 -0.64
CA GLY A 156 7.49 -3.58 -1.36
C GLY A 156 8.55 -4.61 -0.93
N ALA A 157 8.33 -5.34 0.16
CA ALA A 157 9.25 -6.38 0.63
C ALA A 157 9.01 -7.74 -0.03
N ILE A 158 7.96 -7.89 -0.84
CA ILE A 158 7.55 -9.13 -1.49
C ILE A 158 7.27 -8.92 -2.98
N HIS A 159 7.70 -9.87 -3.82
CA HIS A 159 7.33 -9.94 -5.23
C HIS A 159 6.76 -11.30 -5.57
N SER A 160 5.66 -11.36 -6.33
CA SER A 160 5.01 -12.59 -6.77
C SER A 160 5.21 -12.81 -8.27
N ASP A 161 5.43 -14.06 -8.67
CA ASP A 161 5.34 -14.49 -10.06
C ASP A 161 3.90 -14.82 -10.49
N GLY A 162 2.93 -14.80 -9.57
CA GLY A 162 1.55 -15.19 -9.82
C GLY A 162 1.31 -16.69 -9.92
N ALA A 163 2.36 -17.51 -9.88
CA ALA A 163 2.36 -18.96 -10.08
C ALA A 163 2.79 -19.77 -8.85
N GLY A 164 2.90 -19.11 -7.69
CA GLY A 164 3.17 -19.76 -6.40
C GLY A 164 4.56 -19.48 -5.85
N THR A 165 5.35 -18.62 -6.48
CA THR A 165 6.67 -18.21 -6.00
C THR A 165 6.63 -16.77 -5.49
N LEU A 166 7.22 -16.54 -4.31
CA LEU A 166 7.52 -15.21 -3.81
C LEU A 166 9.04 -14.99 -3.77
N LEU A 167 9.49 -13.84 -4.26
CA LEU A 167 10.84 -13.33 -4.02
C LEU A 167 10.79 -12.33 -2.85
N VAL A 168 11.67 -12.55 -1.88
CA VAL A 168 11.78 -11.74 -0.65
C VAL A 168 13.26 -11.58 -0.28
N THR A 169 13.55 -10.74 0.72
CA THR A 169 14.91 -10.62 1.28
C THR A 169 14.92 -10.97 2.75
N GLU A 170 15.87 -11.82 3.16
CA GLU A 170 16.06 -12.18 4.58
C GLU A 170 16.40 -10.96 5.42
N GLN A 171 17.24 -10.06 4.89
CA GLN A 171 17.65 -8.82 5.56
C GLN A 171 16.45 -7.95 5.98
N CYS A 172 15.36 -7.97 5.20
CA CYS A 172 14.13 -7.25 5.52
C CYS A 172 13.26 -8.07 6.49
N LEU A 173 12.81 -9.26 6.07
CA LEU A 173 11.75 -9.98 6.77
C LEU A 173 12.20 -10.61 8.10
N LEU A 174 13.51 -10.93 8.23
CA LEU A 174 14.10 -11.45 9.46
C LEU A 174 14.71 -10.35 10.33
N ASN A 175 14.56 -9.07 9.95
CA ASN A 175 15.04 -7.99 10.81
C ASN A 175 14.29 -8.04 12.17
N PRO A 176 15.00 -7.98 13.31
CA PRO A 176 14.38 -8.00 14.64
C PRO A 176 13.31 -6.93 14.85
N ASN A 177 13.38 -5.80 14.15
CA ASN A 177 12.40 -4.73 14.26
C ASN A 177 11.12 -4.92 13.40
N ARG A 178 10.97 -6.07 12.73
CA ARG A 178 9.75 -6.48 12.02
C ARG A 178 8.93 -7.46 12.85
N ASN A 179 9.37 -8.71 12.91
CA ASN A 179 8.65 -9.81 13.56
C ASN A 179 9.60 -10.62 14.47
N PRO A 180 10.10 -10.04 15.58
CA PRO A 180 11.20 -10.62 16.38
C PRO A 180 10.90 -12.00 16.98
N THR A 181 9.62 -12.34 17.12
CA THR A 181 9.17 -13.62 17.68
C THR A 181 8.87 -14.68 16.62
N PHE A 182 9.06 -14.37 15.34
CA PHE A 182 8.77 -15.29 14.24
C PHE A 182 10.07 -15.91 13.74
N SER A 183 10.10 -17.24 13.62
CA SER A 183 11.20 -17.93 12.94
C SER A 183 11.10 -17.75 11.43
N LYS A 184 12.21 -18.01 10.72
CA LYS A 184 12.24 -18.01 9.25
C LYS A 184 11.20 -18.95 8.63
N GLN A 185 10.93 -20.11 9.24
CA GLN A 185 9.91 -21.05 8.76
C GLN A 185 8.47 -20.59 9.04
N ARG A 186 8.29 -19.68 10.00
CA ARG A 186 6.97 -19.13 10.36
C ARG A 186 6.60 -17.94 9.46
N ILE A 187 7.59 -17.16 9.03
CA ILE A 187 7.46 -16.12 8.01
C ILE A 187 7.18 -16.78 6.66
#